data_AF-A0A6I1JCP0-F1
#
_entry.id   AF-A0A6I1JCP0-F1
#
_cell.length_a   1.000
_cell.length_b   1.000
_cell.length_c   1.000
_cell.angle_alpha   90.00
_cell.angle_beta   90.00
_cell.angle_gamma   90.00
#
_symmetry.space_group_name_H-M   'P 1'
#
loop_
_entity.id
_entity.type
_entity.pdbx_description
1 polymer ?
#
loop_
_entity_poly.entity_id
_entity_poly.type
_entity_poly.pdbx_seq_one_letter_code
_entity_poly.pdbx_strand_id
1 'polypeptide(L)'
;MRLRRLDLTRYGHFTDRSIDFGEASPGEPDFHVIYGLNEAGKSTSLAAYLDLLFGIEERSNYGFLHSYQTMEVGGIVDLAEGRAELRRCFPRRPFPRSVQDDVLPR
;
A
#
# COMPACT_ATOMS: atom_id res chain seq x y z
N MET A 1 3.88 11.30 8.78
CA MET A 1 3.77 9.96 8.18
C MET A 1 4.50 9.98 6.85
N ARG A 2 5.42 9.03 6.62
CA ARG A 2 6.17 8.87 5.36
C ARG A 2 5.95 7.45 4.83
N LEU A 3 5.72 7.31 3.53
CA LEU A 3 5.66 5.99 2.89
C LEU A 3 7.08 5.50 2.60
N ARG A 4 7.45 4.36 3.17
CA ARG A 4 8.75 3.72 2.95
C ARG A 4 8.67 2.67 1.85
N ARG A 5 7.63 1.84 1.89
CA ARG A 5 7.42 0.78 0.89
C ARG A 5 5.94 0.60 0.63
N LEU A 6 5.57 0.44 -0.64
CA LEU A 6 4.22 0.06 -1.05
C LEU A 6 4.26 -1.35 -1.64
N ASP A 7 3.49 -2.27 -1.06
CA ASP A 7 3.40 -3.67 -1.46
C ASP A 7 2.08 -3.92 -2.22
N LEU A 8 2.19 -4.14 -3.52
CA LEU A 8 1.12 -4.43 -4.47
C LEU A 8 1.02 -5.95 -4.65
N THR A 9 0.62 -6.66 -3.58
CA THR A 9 0.54 -8.13 -3.54
C THR A 9 -0.49 -8.65 -4.55
N ARG A 10 -1.74 -8.20 -4.46
CA ARG A 10 -2.83 -8.56 -5.39
C ARG A 10 -3.75 -7.36 -5.59
N TYR A 11 -3.36 -6.44 -6.46
CA TYR A 11 -4.07 -5.17 -6.62
C TYR A 11 -4.02 -4.66 -8.06
N GLY A 12 -5.18 -4.37 -8.66
CA GLY A 12 -5.24 -3.93 -10.05
C GLY A 12 -4.61 -4.97 -10.98
N HIS A 13 -3.69 -4.54 -11.84
CA HIS A 13 -2.93 -5.43 -12.73
C HIS A 13 -1.61 -5.95 -12.10
N PHE A 14 -1.29 -5.53 -10.88
CA PHE A 14 -0.07 -5.94 -10.20
C PHE A 14 -0.25 -7.28 -9.50
N THR A 15 0.81 -8.08 -9.49
CA THR A 15 0.92 -9.33 -8.72
C THR A 15 2.32 -9.37 -8.11
N ASP A 16 2.38 -9.39 -6.79
CA ASP A 16 3.60 -9.45 -5.97
C ASP A 16 4.68 -8.46 -6.45
N ARG A 17 4.34 -7.16 -6.40
CA ARG A 17 5.27 -6.07 -6.69
C ARG A 17 5.43 -5.15 -5.48
N SER A 18 6.63 -4.63 -5.29
CA SER A 18 6.90 -3.64 -4.26
C SER A 18 7.59 -2.41 -4.86
N ILE A 19 7.19 -1.23 -4.39
CA ILE A 19 7.86 0.03 -4.68
C ILE A 19 8.53 0.47 -3.38
N ASP A 20 9.86 0.48 -3.37
CA ASP A 20 10.67 0.90 -2.22
C ASP A 20 11.13 2.35 -2.41
N PHE A 21 10.87 3.18 -1.41
CA PHE A 21 11.24 4.60 -1.35
C PHE A 21 12.49 4.83 -0.46
N GLY A 22 13.09 3.77 0.07
CA GLY A 22 14.31 3.83 0.85
C GLY A 22 14.14 4.46 2.25
N GLU A 23 15.27 4.68 2.92
CA GLU A 23 15.34 5.44 4.18
C GLU A 23 15.30 6.95 3.90
N ALA A 24 14.71 7.72 4.82
CA ALA A 24 14.84 9.17 4.77
C ALA A 24 16.24 9.60 5.24
N SER A 25 16.95 10.38 4.44
CA SER A 25 18.22 11.01 4.82
C SER A 25 17.96 12.33 5.56
N PRO A 26 18.39 12.49 6.82
CA PRO A 26 18.21 13.74 7.55
C PRO A 26 18.87 14.92 6.83
N GLY A 27 18.12 15.98 6.58
CA GLY A 27 18.61 17.18 5.91
C GLY A 27 18.59 17.12 4.38
N GLU A 28 18.15 16.01 3.78
CA GLU A 28 17.96 15.90 2.32
C GLU A 28 16.47 15.94 1.95
N PRO A 29 16.12 16.43 0.74
CA PRO A 29 14.75 16.38 0.24
C PRO A 29 14.26 14.94 0.02
N ASP A 30 13.05 14.66 0.49
CA ASP A 30 12.38 13.36 0.36
C ASP A 30 11.33 13.38 -0.76
N PHE A 31 11.80 13.45 -2.01
CA PHE A 31 10.95 13.57 -3.19
C PHE A 31 11.14 12.39 -4.14
N HIS A 32 10.05 11.67 -4.41
CA HIS A 32 10.06 10.49 -5.27
C HIS A 32 9.10 10.67 -6.45
N VAL A 33 9.57 10.33 -7.65
CA VAL A 33 8.76 10.34 -8.88
C VAL A 33 8.59 8.92 -9.40
N ILE A 34 7.35 8.48 -9.51
CA ILE A 34 7.00 7.23 -10.20
C ILE A 34 6.63 7.58 -11.64
N TYR A 35 7.42 7.10 -12.60
CA TYR A 35 7.21 7.33 -14.02
C TYR A 35 7.22 6.03 -14.82
N GLY A 36 6.67 6.06 -16.03
CA GLY A 36 6.55 4.91 -16.91
C GLY A 36 5.58 5.18 -18.05
N LEU A 37 5.47 4.23 -18.98
CA LEU A 37 4.52 4.30 -20.10
C LEU A 37 3.06 4.41 -19.63
N ASN A 38 2.17 4.81 -20.53
CA ASN A 38 0.74 4.68 -20.26
C ASN A 38 0.42 3.23 -19.89
N GLU A 39 -0.54 3.05 -18.97
CA GLU A 39 -0.94 1.73 -18.46
C GLU A 39 0.14 0.97 -17.66
N ALA A 40 1.32 1.56 -17.42
CA ALA A 40 2.35 0.96 -16.55
C ALA A 40 1.95 0.89 -15.06
N GLY A 41 0.74 1.31 -14.70
CA GLY A 41 0.22 1.21 -13.34
C GLY A 41 0.43 2.40 -12.42
N LYS A 42 0.85 3.56 -12.94
CA LYS A 42 1.06 4.79 -12.12
C LYS A 42 -0.18 5.19 -11.31
N SER A 43 -1.34 5.27 -11.96
CA SER A 43 -2.62 5.58 -11.28
C SER A 43 -3.05 4.46 -10.33
N THR A 44 -2.78 3.20 -10.70
CA THR A 44 -3.03 2.03 -9.86
C THR A 44 -2.21 2.06 -8.58
N SER A 45 -0.92 2.46 -8.64
CA SER A 45 -0.07 2.63 -7.46
C SER A 45 -0.58 3.72 -6.52
N LEU A 46 -1.07 4.84 -7.07
CA LEU A 46 -1.68 5.90 -6.26
C LEU A 46 -2.96 5.41 -5.56
N ALA A 47 -3.82 4.70 -6.28
CA ALA A 47 -5.03 4.13 -5.70
C ALA A 47 -4.73 3.10 -4.60
N ALA A 48 -3.75 2.23 -4.82
CA ALA A 48 -3.29 1.27 -3.83
C ALA A 48 -2.77 1.96 -2.55
N TYR A 49 -2.01 3.06 -2.70
CA TYR A 49 -1.55 3.85 -1.56
C TYR A 49 -2.72 4.44 -0.76
N LEU A 50 -3.74 4.97 -1.43
CA LEU A 50 -4.94 5.48 -0.75
C LEU A 50 -5.70 4.35 -0.04
N ASP A 51 -5.88 3.21 -0.71
CA ASP A 51 -6.54 2.03 -0.16
C ASP A 51 -5.78 1.44 1.04
N LEU A 52 -4.44 1.55 1.08
CA LEU A 52 -3.64 1.16 2.23
C LEU A 52 -3.99 1.99 3.48
N LEU A 53 -4.11 3.31 3.30
CA LEU A 53 -4.38 4.24 4.38
C LEU A 53 -5.84 4.19 4.85
N PHE A 54 -6.78 4.22 3.92
CA PHE A 54 -8.20 4.42 4.21
C PHE A 54 -9.05 3.14 4.06
N GLY A 55 -8.44 2.06 3.55
CA GLY A 55 -9.08 0.78 3.30
C GLY A 55 -9.68 0.70 1.90
N ILE A 56 -9.72 -0.52 1.35
CA ILE A 56 -10.28 -0.82 0.02
C ILE A 56 -11.81 -0.62 0.03
N GLU A 57 -12.33 0.22 -0.86
CA GLU A 57 -13.77 0.44 -1.03
C GLU A 57 -14.51 -0.77 -1.59
N GLU A 58 -15.76 -1.01 -1.15
CA GLU A 58 -16.65 -2.13 -1.55
C GLU A 58 -16.87 -2.27 -3.07
N ARG A 59 -16.70 -1.18 -3.81
CA ARG A 59 -16.81 -1.12 -5.28
C ARG A 59 -15.52 -0.63 -5.92
N SER A 60 -14.38 -1.19 -5.52
CA SER A 60 -13.09 -0.82 -6.12
C SER A 60 -13.06 -1.22 -7.61
N ASN A 61 -12.74 -0.25 -8.46
CA ASN A 61 -12.53 -0.48 -9.90
C ASN A 61 -11.23 -1.26 -10.21
N TYR A 62 -10.45 -1.64 -9.19
CA TYR A 62 -9.15 -2.30 -9.33
C TYR A 62 -9.19 -3.82 -9.10
N GLY A 63 -10.38 -4.43 -8.97
CA GLY A 63 -10.56 -5.89 -8.83
C GLY A 63 -10.69 -6.65 -10.16
N PHE A 64 -10.04 -6.19 -11.23
CA PHE A 64 -10.23 -6.75 -12.58
C PHE A 64 -9.35 -7.97 -12.90
N LEU A 65 -8.10 -8.01 -12.43
CA LEU A 65 -7.21 -9.17 -12.61
C LEU A 65 -7.35 -10.17 -11.46
N HIS A 66 -7.48 -9.66 -10.24
CA HIS A 66 -7.68 -10.44 -9.03
C HIS A 66 -9.12 -10.32 -8.61
N SER A 67 -9.78 -11.46 -8.33
CA SER A 67 -11.14 -11.43 -7.79
C SER A 67 -11.18 -10.48 -6.59
N TYR A 68 -12.25 -9.70 -6.49
CA TYR A 68 -12.37 -8.67 -5.46
C TYR A 68 -12.16 -9.23 -4.03
N GLN A 69 -12.51 -10.51 -3.81
CA GLN A 69 -12.32 -11.26 -2.56
C GLN A 69 -10.87 -11.59 -2.19
N THR A 70 -9.93 -11.40 -3.12
CA THR A 70 -8.52 -11.74 -2.94
C THR A 70 -7.61 -10.52 -2.95
N MET A 71 -8.18 -9.31 -3.10
CA MET A 71 -7.39 -8.09 -3.18
C MET A 71 -6.62 -7.83 -1.86
N GLU A 72 -5.33 -7.54 -2.01
CA GLU A 72 -4.43 -7.24 -0.90
C GLU A 72 -3.46 -6.15 -1.32
N VAL A 73 -3.36 -5.12 -0.47
CA VAL A 73 -2.32 -4.10 -0.52
C VAL A 73 -1.67 -3.98 0.86
N GLY A 74 -0.35 -3.85 0.87
CA GLY A 74 0.44 -3.64 2.08
C GLY A 74 1.42 -2.50 1.92
N GLY A 75 2.18 -2.25 2.98
CA GLY A 75 3.28 -1.31 2.92
C GLY A 75 3.87 -1.02 4.28
N ILE A 76 4.99 -0.30 4.27
CA ILE A 76 5.66 0.17 5.47
C ILE A 76 5.57 1.69 5.48
N VAL A 77 5.11 2.24 6.61
CA VAL A 77 5.07 3.69 6.85
C VAL A 77 5.87 4.03 8.09
N ASP A 78 6.58 5.15 8.03
CA ASP A 78 7.22 5.74 9.21
C ASP A 78 6.24 6.77 9.82
N LEU A 79 5.83 6.51 11.06
CA LEU A 79 4.97 7.35 11.89
C LEU A 79 5.80 8.07 12.96
N ALA A 80 5.20 9.04 13.66
CA ALA A 80 5.86 9.74 14.76
C ALA A 80 6.30 8.78 15.89
N GLU A 81 5.55 7.70 16.07
CA GLU A 81 5.75 6.69 17.13
C GLU A 81 6.70 5.57 16.71
N GLY A 82 7.14 5.57 15.45
CA GLY A 82 8.00 4.55 14.88
C GLY A 82 7.47 3.99 13.57
N ARG A 83 8.08 2.88 13.14
CA ARG A 83 7.75 2.21 11.89
C ARG A 83 6.55 1.28 12.07
N ALA A 84 5.57 1.37 11.17
CA ALA A 84 4.41 0.50 11.13
C ALA A 84 4.32 -0.24 9.79
N GLU A 85 4.05 -1.54 9.85
CA GLU A 85 3.66 -2.32 8.68
C GLU A 85 2.14 -2.39 8.60
N LEU A 86 1.59 -1.97 7.47
CA LEU A 86 0.16 -1.94 7.21
C LEU A 86 -0.20 -3.00 6.18
N ARG A 87 -1.32 -3.68 6.41
CA ARG A 87 -1.95 -4.57 5.42
C ARG A 87 -3.45 -4.33 5.37
N ARG A 88 -3.99 -4.31 4.16
CA ARG A 88 -5.42 -4.21 3.86
C ARG A 88 -5.80 -5.33 2.91
N CYS A 89 -6.71 -6.18 3.36
CA CYS A 89 -7.30 -7.26 2.57
C CYS A 89 -8.81 -7.05 2.49
N PHE A 90 -9.41 -7.47 1.39
CA PHE A 90 -10.85 -7.62 1.29
C PHE A 90 -11.29 -9.07 1.63
N PRO A 91 -12.44 -9.33 2.27
CA PRO A 91 -13.39 -8.37 2.87
C PRO A 91 -12.81 -7.65 4.09
N ARG A 92 -13.29 -6.41 4.32
CA ARG A 92 -12.82 -5.50 5.37
C ARG A 92 -12.68 -6.24 6.70
N ARG A 93 -11.44 -6.52 7.10
CA ARG A 93 -11.13 -6.75 8.52
C ARG A 93 -11.00 -5.37 9.19
N PRO A 94 -11.60 -5.16 10.37
CA PRO A 94 -11.78 -3.82 10.92
C PRO A 94 -10.47 -3.08 11.27
N PHE A 95 -9.30 -3.76 11.29
CA PHE A 95 -8.04 -3.16 11.73
C PHE A 95 -6.84 -3.56 10.84
N PRO A 96 -5.89 -2.63 10.59
CA PRO A 96 -4.60 -2.95 10.00
C PRO A 96 -3.81 -3.85 10.96
N ARG A 97 -3.13 -4.86 10.40
CA ARG A 97 -2.40 -5.87 11.17
C ARG A 97 -0.91 -5.86 10.85
N SER A 98 -0.11 -6.23 11.85
CA SER A 98 1.32 -6.54 11.69
C SER A 98 1.52 -7.85 10.93
N VAL A 99 2.78 -8.18 10.59
CA VAL A 99 3.18 -9.48 10.00
C VAL A 99 2.78 -10.68 10.86
N GLN A 100 2.68 -10.47 12.18
CA GLN A 100 2.25 -11.50 13.13
C GLN A 100 0.72 -11.57 13.28
N ASP A 101 -0.02 -10.88 12.41
CA ASP A 101 -1.48 -10.85 12.39
C ASP A 101 -2.09 -10.17 13.64
N ASP A 102 -1.30 -9.37 14.36
CA ASP A 102 -1.70 -8.60 15.53
C ASP A 102 -2.27 -7.22 15.14
N VAL A 103 -3.23 -6.72 15.92
CA VAL A 103 -3.79 -5.37 15.76
C VAL A 103 -2.76 -4.33 16.21
N LEU A 104 -2.45 -3.36 15.34
CA LEU A 104 -1.56 -2.25 15.71
C LEU A 104 -2.16 -1.41 16.85
N PRO A 105 -1.34 -0.98 17.84
CA PRO A 105 -1.81 -0.12 18.92
C PRO A 105 -2.29 1.24 18.39
N ARG A 106 -3.21 1.86 19.15
CA ARG A 106 -3.89 3.12 18.81
C ARG A 106 -2.96 4.32 18.78
#